data_AF-A0A1X7T7V7-F1
#
_entry.id   AF-A0A1X7T7V7-F1
#
_cell.length_a   1.000
_cell.length_b   1.000
_cell.length_c   1.000
_cell.angle_alpha   90.00
_cell.angle_beta   90.00
_cell.angle_gamma   90.00
#
_symmetry.space_group_name_H-M   'P 1'
#
loop_
_entity.id
_entity.type
_entity.pdbx_description
1 polymer ?
#
loop_
_entity_poly.entity_id
_entity_poly.type
_entity_poly.pdbx_seq_one_letter_code
_entity_poly.pdbx_strand_id
1 'polypeptide(L)'
;MNDDIGCFTNGFIKSAKYHAKNVHERDSGKCFFHDLTVCDCGKCKKTDITCQGKAYKTKNILSCPFHSLAYEIACEAVIAKAKQIILEELGCYHTSISESSHNVLLQFRTKNLNLQMLHYHVSTSLGLIQNNMSW
;
A
#
# COMPACT_ATOMS: atom_id res chain seq x y z
N MET A 1 -2.19 -10.54 -24.37
CA MET A 1 -1.84 -9.46 -23.43
C MET A 1 -3.08 -9.18 -22.60
N ASN A 2 -3.32 -9.88 -21.49
CA ASN A 2 -4.53 -9.69 -20.66
C ASN A 2 -4.38 -10.28 -19.24
N ASP A 3 -3.19 -10.25 -18.64
CA ASP A 3 -2.96 -10.82 -17.29
C ASP A 3 -2.21 -9.90 -16.31
N ASP A 4 -1.67 -8.76 -16.77
CA ASP A 4 -0.85 -7.88 -15.92
C ASP A 4 -1.68 -7.12 -14.86
N ILE A 5 -2.97 -6.90 -15.11
CA ILE A 5 -3.91 -6.26 -14.17
C ILE A 5 -4.25 -7.21 -12.99
N GLY A 6 -4.32 -8.52 -13.26
CA GLY A 6 -4.56 -9.55 -12.24
C GLY A 6 -3.38 -9.68 -11.28
N CYS A 7 -2.16 -9.48 -11.79
CA CYS A 7 -0.92 -9.54 -11.01
C CYS A 7 -0.85 -8.40 -9.97
N PHE A 8 -1.16 -7.16 -10.37
CA PHE A 8 -1.14 -6.01 -9.47
C PHE A 8 -2.24 -6.01 -8.41
N THR A 9 -3.44 -6.53 -8.72
CA THR A 9 -4.58 -6.46 -7.79
C THR A 9 -4.65 -7.65 -6.84
N ASN A 10 -4.55 -8.88 -7.35
CA ASN A 10 -4.66 -10.09 -6.51
C ASN A 10 -3.34 -10.44 -5.81
N GLY A 11 -2.19 -10.22 -6.48
CA GLY A 11 -0.87 -10.42 -5.89
C GLY A 11 -0.63 -9.47 -4.71
N PHE A 12 -1.08 -8.22 -4.84
CA PHE A 12 -0.97 -7.21 -3.79
C PHE A 12 -1.80 -7.54 -2.55
N ILE A 13 -3.09 -7.91 -2.64
CA ILE A 13 -3.91 -8.30 -1.45
C ILE A 13 -3.26 -9.48 -0.74
N LYS A 14 -2.94 -10.52 -1.52
CA LYS A 14 -2.33 -11.73 -0.97
C LYS A 14 -1.04 -11.37 -0.25
N SER A 15 -0.22 -10.46 -0.78
CA SER A 15 1.02 -10.08 -0.12
C SER A 15 0.82 -9.11 1.05
N ALA A 16 -0.08 -8.13 0.93
CA ALA A 16 -0.37 -7.10 1.94
C ALA A 16 -0.94 -7.69 3.24
N LYS A 17 -1.86 -8.67 3.14
CA LYS A 17 -2.46 -9.32 4.32
C LYS A 17 -1.43 -10.05 5.19
N TYR A 18 -0.43 -10.68 4.56
CA TYR A 18 0.65 -11.38 5.26
C TYR A 18 1.72 -10.39 5.73
N HIS A 19 2.06 -9.41 4.90
CA HIS A 19 3.02 -8.36 5.22
C HIS A 19 2.60 -7.56 6.48
N ALA A 20 1.31 -7.23 6.60
CA ALA A 20 0.76 -6.56 7.78
C ALA A 20 0.88 -7.40 9.07
N LYS A 21 0.98 -8.73 8.94
CA LYS A 21 1.18 -9.69 10.05
C LYS A 21 2.65 -10.09 10.23
N ASN A 22 3.58 -9.46 9.50
CA ASN A 22 5.01 -9.80 9.45
C ASN A 22 5.29 -11.24 8.97
N VAL A 23 4.48 -11.75 8.05
CA VAL A 23 4.66 -13.06 7.44
C VAL A 23 5.27 -12.88 6.05
N HIS A 24 6.53 -13.29 5.88
CA HIS A 24 7.33 -13.02 4.68
C HIS A 24 7.82 -14.27 3.92
N GLU A 25 7.78 -15.44 4.57
CA GLU A 25 8.10 -16.75 3.98
C GLU A 25 6.80 -17.52 3.70
N ARG A 26 6.64 -18.03 2.46
CA ARG A 26 5.43 -18.75 1.99
C ARG A 26 5.78 -19.85 1.00
N ASP A 27 4.92 -20.87 0.94
CA ASP A 27 5.03 -22.04 0.02
C ASP A 27 5.03 -21.65 -1.46
N SER A 28 4.48 -20.48 -1.82
CA SER A 28 4.32 -20.02 -3.21
C SER A 28 5.25 -18.86 -3.60
N GLY A 29 6.31 -18.58 -2.82
CA GLY A 29 7.32 -17.57 -3.14
C GLY A 29 7.47 -16.42 -2.13
N LYS A 30 8.58 -15.69 -2.27
CA LYS A 30 9.02 -14.61 -1.37
C LYS A 30 8.10 -13.38 -1.42
N CYS A 31 8.13 -12.55 -0.38
CA CYS A 31 7.57 -11.20 -0.43
C CYS A 31 8.20 -10.41 -1.59
N PHE A 32 7.39 -9.86 -2.50
CA PHE A 32 7.88 -9.08 -3.65
C PHE A 32 8.04 -7.57 -3.36
N PHE A 33 7.69 -7.12 -2.15
CA PHE A 33 7.73 -5.70 -1.78
C PHE A 33 9.15 -5.21 -1.43
N HIS A 34 9.98 -6.11 -0.90
CA HIS A 34 11.32 -5.78 -0.42
C HIS A 34 12.14 -7.07 -0.32
N ASP A 35 13.46 -6.90 -0.26
CA ASP A 35 14.36 -7.99 0.08
C ASP A 35 14.09 -8.51 1.50
N LEU A 36 14.30 -9.81 1.70
CA LEU A 36 14.15 -10.45 3.01
C LEU A 36 15.22 -10.01 4.01
N THR A 37 16.34 -9.50 3.50
CA THR A 37 17.46 -9.01 4.30
C THR A 37 17.58 -7.50 4.13
N VAL A 38 17.67 -6.79 5.25
CA VAL A 38 17.90 -5.34 5.28
C VAL A 38 19.22 -5.01 5.96
N CYS A 39 19.82 -3.91 5.53
CA CYS A 39 21.01 -3.35 6.18
C CYS A 39 20.72 -3.01 7.65
N ASP A 40 21.64 -3.40 8.54
CA ASP A 40 21.59 -3.05 9.96
C ASP A 40 22.68 -2.05 10.38
N CYS A 41 23.73 -1.89 9.58
CA CYS A 41 24.87 -1.04 9.94
C CYS A 41 24.67 0.44 9.59
N GLY A 42 23.60 0.79 8.88
CA GLY A 42 23.30 2.17 8.43
C GLY A 42 24.22 2.72 7.34
N LYS A 43 25.21 1.97 6.86
CA LYS A 43 26.23 2.41 5.89
C LYS A 43 26.05 1.84 4.48
N CYS A 44 25.34 0.72 4.34
CA CYS A 44 25.10 0.12 3.03
C CYS A 44 24.04 0.90 2.23
N LYS A 45 24.16 0.85 0.91
CA LYS A 45 23.09 1.30 0.01
C LYS A 45 21.96 0.26 0.02
N LYS A 46 20.71 0.71 -0.20
CA LYS A 46 19.53 -0.18 -0.16
C LYS A 46 19.61 -1.35 -1.15
N THR A 47 20.21 -1.10 -2.32
CA THR A 47 20.34 -2.09 -3.41
C THR A 47 21.64 -2.88 -3.34
N ASP A 48 22.55 -2.54 -2.43
CA ASP A 48 23.89 -3.13 -2.36
C ASP A 48 24.29 -3.28 -0.89
N ILE A 49 23.74 -4.35 -0.29
CA ILE A 49 23.95 -4.69 1.11
C ILE A 49 25.21 -5.54 1.21
N THR A 50 26.31 -4.90 1.59
CA THR A 50 27.62 -5.55 1.80
C THR A 50 27.85 -6.01 3.24
N CYS A 51 26.96 -5.65 4.18
CA CYS A 51 27.03 -6.11 5.57
C CYS A 51 26.31 -7.46 5.75
N GLN A 52 26.48 -8.10 6.91
CA GLN A 52 25.72 -9.31 7.27
C GLN A 52 24.20 -9.09 7.15
N GLY A 53 23.73 -7.86 7.40
CA GLY A 53 22.31 -7.52 7.37
C GLY A 53 21.53 -8.19 8.51
N LYS A 54 20.21 -7.96 8.51
CA LYS A 54 19.25 -8.63 9.38
C LYS A 54 17.99 -8.97 8.62
N ALA A 55 17.22 -9.95 9.11
CA ALA A 55 15.92 -10.25 8.56
C ALA A 55 15.00 -9.02 8.63
N TYR A 56 14.28 -8.76 7.54
CA TYR A 56 13.26 -7.71 7.50
C TYR A 56 12.19 -8.01 8.54
N LYS A 57 11.76 -6.94 9.23
CA LYS A 57 10.62 -6.99 10.14
C LYS A 57 9.68 -5.83 9.82
N THR A 58 8.41 -6.15 9.58
CA THR A 58 7.35 -5.18 9.44
C THR A 58 7.33 -4.30 10.67
N LYS A 59 7.55 -3.00 10.48
CA LYS A 59 7.65 -2.02 11.58
C LYS A 59 6.41 -2.01 12.48
N ASN A 60 5.25 -2.22 11.87
CA ASN A 60 3.96 -2.10 12.52
C ASN A 60 3.10 -3.33 12.24
N ILE A 61 3.15 -4.28 13.17
CA ILE A 61 2.49 -5.57 13.02
C ILE A 61 1.05 -5.46 13.53
N LEU A 62 0.09 -5.87 12.72
CA LEU A 62 -1.30 -6.05 13.14
C LEU A 62 -1.43 -7.43 13.80
N SER A 63 -1.29 -7.48 15.12
CA SER A 63 -1.44 -8.73 15.90
C SER A 63 -2.89 -9.01 16.31
N CYS A 64 -3.73 -7.98 16.39
CA CYS A 64 -5.13 -8.12 16.74
C CYS A 64 -5.91 -8.76 15.57
N PRO A 65 -6.66 -9.86 15.79
CA PRO A 65 -7.45 -10.51 14.74
C PRO A 65 -8.50 -9.58 14.11
N PHE A 66 -9.15 -8.76 14.94
CA PHE A 66 -10.17 -7.81 14.47
C PHE A 66 -9.57 -6.73 13.55
N HIS A 67 -8.47 -6.10 13.97
CA HIS A 67 -7.79 -5.08 13.14
C HIS A 67 -7.17 -5.69 11.88
N SER A 68 -6.73 -6.94 11.93
CA SER A 68 -6.24 -7.66 10.74
C SER A 68 -7.35 -7.88 9.72
N LEU A 69 -8.52 -8.36 10.17
CA LEU A 69 -9.67 -8.57 9.31
C LEU A 69 -10.19 -7.24 8.74
N ALA A 70 -10.30 -6.21 9.57
CA ALA A 70 -10.70 -4.88 9.13
C ALA A 70 -9.73 -4.30 8.09
N TYR A 71 -8.43 -4.53 8.26
CA TYR A 71 -7.41 -4.15 7.29
C TYR A 71 -7.58 -4.88 5.95
N GLU A 72 -7.82 -6.19 5.98
CA GLU A 72 -8.07 -6.99 4.77
C GLU A 72 -9.30 -6.48 4.00
N ILE A 73 -10.42 -6.24 4.69
CA ILE A 73 -11.65 -5.67 4.11
C ILE A 73 -11.38 -4.30 3.46
N ALA A 74 -10.63 -3.43 4.15
CA ALA A 74 -10.33 -2.10 3.64
C ALA A 74 -9.39 -2.14 2.42
N CYS A 75 -8.44 -3.10 2.35
CA CYS A 75 -7.66 -3.36 1.14
C CYS A 75 -8.53 -3.80 -0.03
N GLU A 76 -9.50 -4.68 0.20
CA GLU A 76 -10.45 -5.12 -0.83
C GLU A 76 -11.29 -3.94 -1.35
N ALA A 77 -11.80 -3.09 -0.46
CA ALA A 77 -12.59 -1.91 -0.83
C ALA A 77 -11.79 -0.90 -1.68
N VAL A 78 -10.52 -0.65 -1.32
CA VAL A 78 -9.63 0.22 -2.10
C VAL A 78 -9.41 -0.32 -3.51
N ILE A 79 -9.26 -1.63 -3.66
CA ILE A 79 -9.06 -2.26 -4.98
C ILE A 79 -10.33 -2.25 -5.81
N ALA A 80 -11.48 -2.53 -5.19
CA ALA A 80 -12.77 -2.38 -5.86
C ALA A 80 -12.96 -0.97 -6.40
N LYS A 81 -12.54 0.05 -5.63
CA LYS A 81 -12.52 1.44 -6.07
C LYS A 81 -11.49 1.69 -7.17
N ALA A 82 -10.26 1.18 -7.04
CA ALA A 82 -9.22 1.35 -8.06
C ALA A 82 -9.65 0.80 -9.42
N LYS A 83 -10.36 -0.34 -9.44
CA LYS A 83 -10.97 -0.89 -10.67
C LYS A 83 -11.97 0.05 -11.32
N GLN A 84 -12.65 0.91 -10.56
CA GLN A 84 -13.57 1.92 -11.12
C GLN A 84 -12.83 3.13 -11.72
N ILE A 85 -11.58 3.36 -11.33
CA ILE A 85 -10.75 4.49 -11.77
C ILE A 85 -9.88 4.11 -12.98
N ILE A 86 -9.50 2.84 -13.09
CA ILE A 86 -8.80 2.31 -14.27
C ILE A 86 -9.83 2.13 -15.39
N LEU A 87 -10.08 3.19 -16.17
CA LEU A 87 -10.74 3.06 -17.47
C LEU A 87 -9.72 2.52 -18.47
N GLU A 88 -9.81 1.22 -18.79
CA GLU A 88 -8.97 0.57 -19.80
C GLU A 88 -9.02 1.29 -21.16
N GLU A 89 -10.19 1.85 -21.51
CA GLU A 89 -10.43 2.58 -22.77
C GLU A 89 -9.64 3.89 -22.89
N LEU A 90 -9.31 4.54 -21.77
CA LEU A 90 -8.62 5.84 -21.80
C LEU A 90 -7.09 5.70 -21.83
N GLY A 91 -6.53 4.50 -21.63
CA GLY A 91 -5.08 4.27 -21.58
C GLY A 91 -4.33 5.06 -20.49
N CYS A 92 -5.06 5.83 -19.69
CA CYS A 92 -4.55 6.75 -18.69
C CYS A 92 -4.72 6.14 -17.30
N TYR A 93 -3.64 5.53 -16.82
CA TYR A 93 -3.55 5.11 -15.43
C TYR A 93 -3.38 6.35 -14.55
N HIS A 94 -4.48 6.89 -14.02
CA HIS A 94 -4.41 7.92 -12.99
C HIS A 94 -3.93 7.28 -11.68
N THR A 95 -2.61 7.11 -11.56
CA THR A 95 -1.93 6.74 -10.31
C THR A 95 -1.98 7.86 -9.26
N SER A 96 -2.60 9.01 -9.59
CA SER A 96 -2.62 10.22 -8.78
C SER A 96 -3.75 10.30 -7.76
N ILE A 97 -4.66 9.31 -7.67
CA ILE A 97 -5.44 9.16 -6.43
C ILE A 97 -4.42 8.74 -5.38
N SER A 98 -4.06 9.71 -4.54
CA SER A 98 -2.78 9.78 -3.85
C SER A 98 -2.34 8.43 -3.30
N GLU A 99 -1.06 8.08 -3.45
CA GLU A 99 -0.48 6.87 -2.83
C GLU A 99 -0.83 6.78 -1.33
N SER A 100 -1.06 7.92 -0.68
CA SER A 100 -1.57 8.01 0.69
C SER A 100 -3.00 7.47 0.86
N SER A 101 -3.93 7.70 -0.09
CA SER A 101 -5.31 7.18 -0.04
C SER A 101 -5.38 5.66 -0.16
N HIS A 102 -4.40 5.06 -0.83
CA HIS A 102 -4.27 3.62 -1.00
C HIS A 102 -3.56 2.96 0.20
N ASN A 103 -2.95 3.74 1.10
CA ASN A 103 -2.31 3.22 2.29
C ASN A 103 -3.32 2.99 3.41
N VAL A 104 -4.03 1.87 3.30
CA VAL A 104 -5.04 1.40 4.26
C VAL A 104 -4.49 1.31 5.69
N LEU A 105 -3.19 1.05 5.89
CA LEU A 105 -2.60 0.95 7.22
C LEU A 105 -2.69 2.25 8.02
N LEU A 106 -2.81 3.40 7.35
CA LEU A 106 -2.90 4.70 8.02
C LEU A 106 -4.24 4.92 8.74
N GLN A 107 -5.30 4.22 8.32
CA GLN A 107 -6.61 4.23 9.01
C GLN A 107 -6.56 3.52 10.36
N PHE A 108 -5.62 2.59 10.53
CA PHE A 108 -5.42 1.81 11.75
C PHE A 108 -4.30 2.36 12.64
N ARG A 109 -3.86 3.60 12.37
CA ARG A 109 -2.84 4.30 13.17
C ARG A 109 -3.50 5.16 14.25
N THR A 110 -2.67 5.92 14.96
CA THR A 110 -3.14 6.89 15.95
C THR A 110 -4.15 7.85 15.33
N LYS A 111 -5.13 8.27 16.13
CA LYS A 111 -6.20 9.20 15.72
C LYS A 111 -5.68 10.42 14.95
N ASN A 112 -4.57 10.99 15.40
CA ASN A 112 -3.96 12.17 14.77
C ASN A 112 -3.49 11.90 13.34
N LEU A 113 -2.86 10.75 13.08
CA LEU A 113 -2.36 10.40 11.76
C LEU A 113 -3.51 10.10 10.79
N ASN A 114 -4.56 9.44 11.28
CA ASN A 114 -5.78 9.20 10.50
C ASN A 114 -6.50 10.51 10.14
N LEU A 115 -6.58 11.46 11.09
CA LEU A 115 -7.18 12.77 10.83
C LEU A 115 -6.37 13.61 9.83
N GLN A 116 -5.03 13.56 9.90
CA GLN A 116 -4.16 14.24 8.93
C GLN A 116 -4.35 13.69 7.50
N MET A 117 -4.49 12.37 7.38
CA MET A 117 -4.85 11.72 6.11
C MET A 117 -6.20 12.20 5.57
N LEU A 118 -7.23 12.20 6.41
CA LEU A 118 -8.56 12.66 6.02
C LEU A 118 -8.52 14.13 5.56
N HIS A 119 -7.81 14.98 6.31
CA HIS A 119 -7.62 16.38 5.95
C HIS A 119 -6.92 16.55 4.59
N TYR A 120 -5.87 15.76 4.33
CA TYR A 120 -5.19 15.77 3.03
C TYR A 120 -6.14 15.38 1.89
N HIS A 121 -6.90 14.30 2.05
CA HIS A 121 -7.88 13.88 1.02
C HIS A 121 -8.93 14.93 0.73
N VAL A 122 -9.50 15.53 1.77
CA VAL A 122 -10.53 16.57 1.63
C VAL A 122 -9.93 17.80 0.95
N SER A 123 -8.76 18.26 1.39
CA SER A 123 -8.09 19.43 0.80
C SER A 123 -7.74 19.24 -0.67
N THR A 124 -7.18 18.08 -1.04
CA THR A 124 -6.88 17.77 -2.45
C THR A 124 -8.15 17.71 -3.29
N SER A 125 -9.21 17.07 -2.79
CA SER A 125 -10.48 17.00 -3.52
C SER A 125 -11.11 18.37 -3.75
N LEU A 126 -11.09 19.24 -2.72
CA LEU A 126 -11.54 20.62 -2.84
C LEU A 126 -10.72 21.41 -3.86
N GLY A 127 -9.39 21.28 -3.84
CA GLY A 127 -8.52 21.92 -4.82
C GLY A 127 -8.79 21.47 -6.26
N LEU A 128 -9.08 20.17 -6.48
CA LEU A 128 -9.46 19.66 -7.81
C LEU A 128 -10.82 20.22 -8.27
N ILE A 129 -11.80 20.30 -7.36
CA ILE A 129 -13.11 20.91 -7.66
C ILE A 129 -12.93 22.39 -8.02
N GLN A 130 -12.12 23.13 -7.25
CA GLN A 130 -11.82 24.53 -7.52
C GLN A 130 -11.14 24.73 -8.89
N ASN A 131 -10.23 23.85 -9.29
CA ASN A 131 -9.59 23.93 -10.62
C ASN A 131 -10.56 23.64 -11.78
N ASN A 132 -11.68 22.95 -11.53
CA ASN A 132 -12.73 22.71 -12.52
C ASN A 132 -13.80 23.82 -12.57
N MET A 133 -13.69 24.84 -11.72
CA MET A 133 -14.55 26.03 -11.79
C MET A 133 -13.93 27.02 -12.77
N SER A 134 -14.58 27.24 -13.92
CA SER A 134 -14.22 28.36 -14.82
C SER A 134 -14.72 29.68 -14.22
N TRP A 135 -13.86 30.70 -14.20
CA TRP A 135 -14.26 32.08 -13.91
C TRP A 135 -15.04 32.68 -15.08
#